data_AF-R5VJX6-F1
#
_entry.id   AF-R5VJX6-F1
#
_cell.length_a   1.000
_cell.length_b   1.000
_cell.length_c   1.000
_cell.angle_alpha   90.00
_cell.angle_beta   90.00
_cell.angle_gamma   90.00
#
_symmetry.space_group_name_H-M   'P 1'
#
loop_
_entity.id
_entity.type
_entity.pdbx_description
1 polymer ?
#
loop_
_entity_poly.entity_id
_entity_poly.type
_entity_poly.pdbx_seq_one_letter_code
_entity_poly.pdbx_strand_id
1 'polypeptide(L)'
;MTEFDKYIRQGEPDQKEKAAAWQVAIGLQDVDGLKPSEYLIQTAQQHIEGDISIDEVKHLIDTYYQSKSSRGEMEDERTEEADKVSVRITELLSEKTFSFTPDYLLYIHKRLFEGLYKHAGQIRNYNITKQEWVLDGDTVIYSDYEMIRPTLEYDFAQEKATDYPAMNAEQALQRICKFISGVWQIHAFGEGNTRTIAVFLMKYLKTFGFKVDNDIFKKHSWYFRNALARANYNNYAKGVSADAGFLDMFLRNMLFGENNPLSNREMHINFSQSAKKEESKSQNGTWDGTLNCTLDEMALLNFLKENPKATQSDIAAHIGKSERTVKRMTPSLIERGLLERINGKGDKGSWVVKTKDKD
;
A
#
# COMPACT_ATOMS: atom_id res chain seq x y z
N MET A 1 -13.57 15.48 -1.58
CA MET A 1 -13.81 14.85 -0.27
C MET A 1 -14.66 13.64 -0.50
N THR A 2 -14.24 12.51 0.05
CA THR A 2 -14.92 11.23 -0.10
C THR A 2 -15.92 11.05 1.04
N GLU A 3 -16.93 10.20 0.87
CA GLU A 3 -17.97 9.99 1.89
C GLU A 3 -17.40 9.51 3.24
N PHE A 4 -16.19 8.93 3.24
CA PHE A 4 -15.53 8.41 4.44
C PHE A 4 -14.57 9.41 5.11
N ASP A 5 -14.25 10.54 4.46
CA ASP A 5 -13.30 11.53 4.99
C ASP A 5 -13.75 12.09 6.35
N LYS A 6 -15.08 12.12 6.59
CA LYS A 6 -15.67 12.54 7.86
C LYS A 6 -15.19 11.65 9.03
N TYR A 7 -15.12 10.34 8.83
CA TYR A 7 -14.66 9.39 9.86
C TYR A 7 -13.15 9.49 10.08
N ILE A 8 -12.37 9.70 9.02
CA ILE A 8 -10.91 9.88 9.13
C ILE A 8 -10.56 11.12 9.98
N ARG A 9 -11.31 12.21 9.80
CA ARG A 9 -11.04 13.48 10.51
C ARG A 9 -11.57 13.49 11.93
N GLN A 10 -12.78 12.96 12.15
CA GLN A 10 -13.55 13.19 13.38
C GLN A 10 -14.01 11.91 14.09
N GLY A 11 -13.83 10.73 13.48
CA GLY A 11 -14.28 9.46 14.06
C GLY A 11 -13.43 8.98 15.24
N GLU A 12 -13.98 8.03 15.99
CA GLU A 12 -13.22 7.30 17.02
C GLU A 12 -12.13 6.42 16.39
N PRO A 13 -11.11 5.95 17.14
CA PRO A 13 -10.00 5.18 16.57
C PRO A 13 -10.42 3.98 15.71
N ASP A 14 -11.40 3.20 16.16
CA ASP A 14 -11.94 2.05 15.41
C ASP A 14 -12.60 2.48 14.08
N GLN A 15 -13.39 3.56 14.11
CA GLN A 15 -14.04 4.11 12.92
C GLN A 15 -13.01 4.63 11.91
N LYS A 16 -11.94 5.27 12.39
CA LYS A 16 -10.83 5.72 11.55
C LYS A 16 -10.17 4.52 10.88
N GLU A 17 -9.83 3.47 11.62
CA GLU A 17 -9.20 2.27 11.05
C GLU A 17 -10.08 1.59 10.00
N LYS A 18 -11.37 1.40 10.28
CA LYS A 18 -12.34 0.84 9.33
C LYS A 18 -12.51 1.69 8.09
N ALA A 19 -12.70 2.99 8.26
CA ALA A 19 -12.87 3.93 7.15
C ALA A 19 -11.65 3.91 6.22
N ALA A 20 -10.46 3.83 6.81
CA ALA A 20 -9.23 3.84 6.05
C ALA A 20 -9.01 2.51 5.29
N ALA A 21 -9.35 1.38 5.90
CA ALA A 21 -9.37 0.08 5.21
C ALA A 21 -10.34 0.08 4.01
N TRP A 22 -11.55 0.63 4.19
CA TRP A 22 -12.54 0.77 3.12
C TRP A 22 -12.08 1.70 1.99
N GLN A 23 -11.46 2.84 2.30
CA GLN A 23 -10.95 3.76 1.30
C GLN A 23 -9.91 3.10 0.38
N VAL A 24 -8.99 2.33 0.95
CA VAL A 24 -8.03 1.53 0.17
C VAL A 24 -8.73 0.48 -0.66
N ALA A 25 -9.61 -0.30 -0.03
CA ALA A 25 -10.27 -1.43 -0.67
C ALA A 25 -11.03 -1.01 -1.94
N ILE A 26 -11.78 0.10 -1.85
CA ILE A 26 -12.49 0.71 -2.97
C ILE A 26 -11.52 1.31 -3.98
N GLY A 27 -10.52 2.04 -3.50
CA GLY A 27 -9.50 2.67 -4.34
C GLY A 27 -8.71 1.70 -5.22
N LEU A 28 -8.45 0.50 -4.71
CA LEU A 28 -7.74 -0.55 -5.42
C LEU A 28 -8.55 -1.16 -6.58
N GLN A 29 -9.86 -0.93 -6.66
CA GLN A 29 -10.67 -1.42 -7.78
C GLN A 29 -10.40 -0.63 -9.07
N ASP A 30 -10.00 0.64 -8.96
CA ASP A 30 -9.62 1.49 -10.10
C ASP A 30 -8.40 0.96 -10.86
N VAL A 31 -7.58 0.08 -10.27
CA VAL A 31 -6.45 -0.60 -10.93
C VAL A 31 -6.89 -1.28 -12.23
N ASP A 32 -8.07 -1.91 -12.19
CA ASP A 32 -8.68 -2.63 -13.31
C ASP A 32 -9.86 -1.83 -13.91
N GLY A 33 -9.96 -0.53 -13.58
CA GLY A 33 -11.03 0.36 -14.01
C GLY A 33 -12.42 -0.11 -13.57
N LEU A 34 -12.50 -0.81 -12.43
CA LEU A 34 -13.75 -1.30 -11.85
C LEU A 34 -14.32 -0.25 -10.90
N LYS A 35 -15.64 -0.15 -10.83
CA LYS A 35 -16.32 0.81 -9.96
C LYS A 35 -17.23 0.06 -9.01
N PRO A 36 -17.11 0.28 -7.70
CA PRO A 36 -18.07 -0.26 -6.75
C PRO A 36 -19.47 0.32 -6.91
N SER A 37 -20.47 -0.43 -6.45
CA SER A 37 -21.85 0.02 -6.43
C SER A 37 -22.13 1.00 -5.29
N GLU A 38 -23.17 1.81 -5.44
CA GLU A 38 -23.68 2.66 -4.35
C GLU A 38 -24.11 1.82 -3.13
N TYR A 39 -24.56 0.58 -3.36
CA TYR A 39 -24.96 -0.34 -2.29
C TYR A 39 -23.77 -0.71 -1.42
N LEU A 40 -22.60 -1.03 -2.00
CA LEU A 40 -21.38 -1.24 -1.24
C LEU A 40 -21.04 -0.02 -0.37
N ILE A 41 -21.14 1.18 -0.93
CA ILE A 41 -20.79 2.40 -0.20
C ILE A 41 -21.68 2.58 1.03
N GLN A 42 -22.99 2.34 0.90
CA GLN A 42 -23.94 2.40 2.02
C GLN A 42 -23.64 1.33 3.08
N THR A 43 -23.41 0.08 2.66
CA THR A 43 -23.09 -1.02 3.59
C THR A 43 -21.73 -0.81 4.28
N ALA A 44 -20.75 -0.21 3.59
CA ALA A 44 -19.48 0.17 4.19
C ALA A 44 -19.64 1.24 5.27
N GLN A 45 -20.52 2.23 5.09
CA GLN A 45 -20.82 3.24 6.13
C GLN A 45 -21.39 2.59 7.39
N GLN A 46 -22.36 1.68 7.25
CA GLN A 46 -22.92 0.94 8.38
C GLN A 46 -21.85 0.14 9.14
N HIS A 47 -20.92 -0.50 8.42
CA HIS A 47 -19.79 -1.20 9.04
C HIS A 47 -18.85 -0.24 9.80
N ILE A 48 -18.54 0.92 9.21
CA ILE A 48 -17.70 1.95 9.85
C ILE A 48 -18.38 2.48 11.12
N GLU A 49 -19.69 2.69 11.09
CA GLU A 49 -20.49 3.17 12.22
C GLU A 49 -20.66 2.12 13.32
N GLY A 50 -20.46 0.84 12.99
CA GLY A 50 -20.55 -0.28 13.92
C GLY A 50 -21.95 -0.91 13.99
N ASP A 51 -22.83 -0.55 13.05
CA ASP A 51 -24.20 -1.08 12.98
C ASP A 51 -24.24 -2.54 12.52
N ILE A 52 -23.25 -2.93 11.70
CA ILE A 52 -23.08 -4.29 11.19
C ILE A 52 -21.61 -4.70 11.27
N SER A 53 -21.38 -6.00 11.40
CA SER A 53 -20.06 -6.64 11.31
C SER A 53 -19.60 -6.83 9.85
N ILE A 54 -18.30 -7.06 9.64
CA ILE A 54 -17.76 -7.35 8.32
C ILE A 54 -18.35 -8.64 7.71
N ASP A 55 -18.72 -9.62 8.54
CA ASP A 55 -19.38 -10.86 8.10
C ASP A 55 -20.80 -10.58 7.58
N GLU A 56 -21.54 -9.69 8.26
CA GLU A 56 -22.85 -9.24 7.81
C GLU A 56 -22.76 -8.45 6.50
N VAL A 57 -21.76 -7.58 6.34
CA VAL A 57 -21.49 -6.89 5.07
C VAL A 57 -21.30 -7.90 3.95
N LYS A 58 -20.46 -8.92 4.16
CA LYS A 58 -20.18 -9.96 3.16
C LYS A 58 -21.46 -10.70 2.77
N HIS A 59 -22.27 -11.10 3.76
CA HIS A 59 -23.55 -11.77 3.52
C HIS A 59 -24.54 -10.88 2.75
N LEU A 60 -24.63 -9.59 3.10
CA LEU A 60 -25.50 -8.63 2.42
C LEU A 60 -25.12 -8.44 0.95
N ILE A 61 -23.82 -8.26 0.66
CA ILE A 61 -23.30 -8.14 -0.71
C ILE A 61 -23.54 -9.44 -1.50
N ASP A 62 -23.24 -10.61 -0.93
CA ASP A 62 -23.49 -11.88 -1.62
C ASP A 62 -24.98 -12.08 -1.93
N THR A 63 -25.88 -11.76 -0.99
CA THR A 63 -27.34 -11.85 -1.17
C THR A 63 -27.84 -10.86 -2.21
N TYR A 64 -27.29 -9.65 -2.23
CA TYR A 64 -27.65 -8.62 -3.21
C TYR A 64 -27.45 -9.12 -4.64
N TYR A 65 -26.29 -9.69 -4.96
CA TYR A 65 -26.00 -10.22 -6.29
C TYR A 65 -26.77 -11.51 -6.61
N GLN A 66 -26.91 -12.43 -5.66
CA GLN A 66 -27.77 -13.62 -5.85
C GLN A 66 -29.21 -13.24 -6.21
N SER A 67 -29.75 -12.21 -5.55
CA SER A 67 -31.11 -11.73 -5.82
C SER A 67 -31.25 -11.10 -7.21
N LYS A 68 -30.24 -10.34 -7.68
CA LYS A 68 -30.23 -9.74 -9.01
C LYS A 68 -30.17 -10.80 -10.11
N SER A 69 -29.30 -11.78 -9.95
CA SER A 69 -29.19 -12.92 -10.86
C SER A 69 -30.54 -13.65 -10.99
N SER A 70 -31.22 -13.89 -9.87
CA SER A 70 -32.55 -14.55 -9.87
C SER A 70 -33.67 -13.75 -10.55
N ARG A 71 -33.54 -12.41 -10.62
CA ARG A 71 -34.52 -11.52 -11.24
C ARG A 71 -34.27 -11.30 -12.74
N GLY A 72 -33.20 -11.88 -13.29
CA GLY A 72 -32.82 -11.69 -14.69
C GLY A 72 -32.35 -10.27 -15.03
N GLU A 73 -31.93 -9.51 -14.02
CA GLU A 73 -31.26 -8.22 -14.23
C GLU A 73 -29.89 -8.49 -14.87
N MET A 74 -29.51 -7.71 -15.89
CA MET A 74 -28.21 -7.88 -16.56
C MET A 74 -27.10 -7.57 -15.55
N GLU A 75 -26.36 -8.61 -15.17
CA GLU A 75 -25.36 -8.55 -14.11
C GLU A 75 -24.12 -7.83 -14.64
N ASP A 76 -23.78 -6.69 -14.04
CA ASP A 76 -22.46 -6.09 -14.27
C ASP A 76 -21.43 -6.84 -13.41
N GLU A 77 -20.97 -7.99 -13.92
CA GLU A 77 -19.97 -8.86 -13.29
C GLU A 77 -18.74 -8.07 -12.81
N ARG A 78 -18.39 -6.96 -13.49
CA ARG A 78 -17.27 -6.08 -13.12
C ARG A 78 -17.57 -5.29 -11.85
N THR A 79 -18.80 -4.83 -11.66
CA THR A 79 -19.24 -4.14 -10.44
C THR A 79 -19.38 -5.14 -9.28
N GLU A 80 -19.87 -6.37 -9.54
CA GLU A 80 -19.89 -7.44 -8.53
C GLU A 80 -18.49 -7.78 -8.01
N GLU A 81 -17.52 -7.93 -8.91
CA GLU A 81 -16.14 -8.16 -8.55
C GLU A 81 -15.62 -7.02 -7.67
N ALA A 82 -15.84 -5.77 -8.08
CA ALA A 82 -15.41 -4.59 -7.33
C ALA A 82 -15.95 -4.60 -5.89
N ASP A 83 -17.23 -4.90 -5.73
CA ASP A 83 -17.90 -4.92 -4.43
C ASP A 83 -17.36 -6.04 -3.54
N LYS A 84 -17.40 -7.28 -4.03
CA LYS A 84 -16.96 -8.46 -3.26
C LYS A 84 -15.49 -8.37 -2.90
N VAL A 85 -14.64 -7.97 -3.83
CA VAL A 85 -13.19 -7.82 -3.58
C VAL A 85 -12.94 -6.68 -2.59
N SER A 86 -13.69 -5.57 -2.65
CA SER A 86 -13.55 -4.49 -1.66
C SER A 86 -13.86 -4.96 -0.23
N VAL A 87 -14.95 -5.72 -0.03
CA VAL A 87 -15.27 -6.32 1.28
C VAL A 87 -14.11 -7.19 1.78
N ARG A 88 -13.57 -8.06 0.90
CA ARG A 88 -12.51 -9.02 1.23
C ARG A 88 -11.16 -8.34 1.51
N ILE A 89 -10.84 -7.25 0.81
CA ILE A 89 -9.66 -6.42 1.13
C ILE A 89 -9.82 -5.79 2.51
N THR A 90 -10.98 -5.18 2.80
CA THR A 90 -11.25 -4.56 4.11
C THR A 90 -11.10 -5.57 5.25
N GLU A 91 -11.67 -6.77 5.09
CA GLU A 91 -11.53 -7.88 6.03
C GLU A 91 -10.06 -8.23 6.27
N LEU A 92 -9.29 -8.51 5.21
CA LEU A 92 -7.87 -8.84 5.28
C LEU A 92 -7.01 -7.74 5.90
N LEU A 93 -7.30 -6.47 5.64
CA LEU A 93 -6.54 -5.34 6.20
C LEU A 93 -6.84 -5.10 7.68
N SER A 94 -8.03 -5.50 8.15
CA SER A 94 -8.46 -5.41 9.55
C SER A 94 -7.85 -6.52 10.41
N GLU A 95 -7.44 -7.64 9.81
CA GLU A 95 -6.80 -8.75 10.51
C GLU A 95 -5.38 -8.44 10.98
N LYS A 96 -5.06 -8.88 12.20
CA LYS A 96 -3.72 -8.76 12.81
C LYS A 96 -2.75 -9.85 12.35
N THR A 97 -3.25 -10.94 11.78
CA THR A 97 -2.43 -12.08 11.34
C THR A 97 -1.72 -11.77 10.04
N PHE A 98 -0.45 -12.18 9.95
CA PHE A 98 0.37 -12.06 8.75
C PHE A 98 1.45 -13.15 8.76
N SER A 99 1.76 -13.71 7.59
CA SER A 99 2.89 -14.62 7.41
C SER A 99 3.71 -14.16 6.21
N PHE A 100 5.00 -13.90 6.42
CA PHE A 100 5.91 -13.50 5.34
C PHE A 100 6.38 -14.74 4.55
N THR A 101 5.52 -15.26 3.67
CA THR A 101 5.77 -16.45 2.85
C THR A 101 5.10 -16.36 1.48
N PRO A 102 5.59 -17.09 0.46
CA PRO A 102 4.90 -17.23 -0.83
C PRO A 102 3.47 -17.77 -0.69
N ASP A 103 3.25 -18.71 0.24
CA ASP A 103 1.92 -19.29 0.49
C ASP A 103 0.93 -18.27 1.04
N TYR A 104 1.39 -17.26 1.77
CA TYR A 104 0.52 -16.17 2.21
C TYR A 104 0.10 -15.26 1.05
N LEU A 105 0.95 -15.06 0.03
CA LEU A 105 0.58 -14.34 -1.19
C LEU A 105 -0.51 -15.09 -1.97
N LEU A 106 -0.36 -16.42 -2.11
CA LEU A 106 -1.37 -17.32 -2.70
C LEU A 106 -2.68 -17.29 -1.90
N TYR A 107 -2.58 -17.29 -0.58
CA TYR A 107 -3.74 -17.19 0.33
C TYR A 107 -4.48 -15.86 0.19
N ILE A 108 -3.78 -14.72 0.11
CA ILE A 108 -4.40 -13.42 -0.16
C ILE A 108 -5.18 -13.51 -1.47
N HIS A 109 -4.54 -13.95 -2.56
CA HIS A 109 -5.23 -14.06 -3.85
C HIS A 109 -6.46 -14.98 -3.77
N LYS A 110 -6.35 -16.12 -3.08
CA LYS A 110 -7.50 -17.00 -2.87
C LYS A 110 -8.64 -16.24 -2.21
N ARG A 111 -8.37 -15.58 -1.08
CA ARG A 111 -9.40 -14.86 -0.32
C ARG A 111 -10.04 -13.72 -1.06
N LEU A 112 -9.27 -13.00 -1.88
CA LEU A 112 -9.81 -11.92 -2.69
C LEU A 112 -10.76 -12.45 -3.78
N PHE A 113 -10.42 -13.57 -4.42
CA PHE A 113 -11.06 -13.96 -5.69
C PHE A 113 -11.83 -15.28 -5.65
N GLU A 114 -11.92 -15.97 -4.51
CA GLU A 114 -12.68 -17.23 -4.39
C GLU A 114 -14.15 -17.03 -4.78
N GLY A 115 -14.67 -17.92 -5.65
CA GLY A 115 -16.00 -17.80 -6.24
C GLY A 115 -16.12 -16.82 -7.41
N LEU A 116 -15.15 -15.93 -7.62
CA LEU A 116 -15.08 -15.01 -8.77
C LEU A 116 -14.19 -15.60 -9.87
N TYR A 117 -13.02 -16.11 -9.50
CA TYR A 117 -12.10 -16.78 -10.42
C TYR A 117 -12.00 -18.27 -10.09
N LYS A 118 -12.12 -19.13 -11.11
CA LYS A 118 -11.93 -20.58 -10.98
C LYS A 118 -10.52 -20.95 -10.49
N HIS A 119 -9.54 -20.08 -10.75
CA HIS A 119 -8.13 -20.26 -10.42
C HIS A 119 -7.70 -19.44 -9.18
N ALA A 120 -8.64 -18.99 -8.35
CA ALA A 120 -8.32 -18.20 -7.16
C ALA A 120 -7.31 -18.90 -6.25
N GLY A 121 -6.14 -18.28 -6.05
CA GLY A 121 -5.06 -18.79 -5.21
C GLY A 121 -4.16 -19.82 -5.88
N GLN A 122 -4.34 -20.05 -7.19
CA GLN A 122 -3.54 -21.00 -7.96
C GLN A 122 -2.48 -20.26 -8.77
N ILE A 123 -1.27 -20.81 -8.80
CA ILE A 123 -0.21 -20.36 -9.70
C ILE A 123 -0.65 -20.67 -11.14
N ARG A 124 -0.51 -19.69 -12.05
CA ARG A 124 -0.81 -19.90 -13.48
C ARG A 124 0.07 -21.00 -14.07
N ASN A 125 -0.48 -21.81 -14.96
CA ASN A 125 0.22 -22.90 -15.65
C ASN A 125 0.52 -22.57 -17.13
N TYR A 126 0.63 -21.28 -17.46
CA TYR A 126 0.90 -20.78 -18.80
C TYR A 126 1.66 -19.47 -18.74
N ASN A 127 2.40 -19.16 -19.80
CA ASN A 127 3.11 -17.89 -19.96
C ASN A 127 2.17 -16.78 -20.43
N ILE A 128 2.50 -15.55 -20.05
CA ILE A 128 1.66 -14.38 -20.31
C ILE A 128 2.43 -13.26 -20.98
N THR A 129 1.67 -12.44 -21.71
CA THR A 129 2.07 -11.15 -22.23
C THR A 129 0.97 -10.17 -21.87
N LYS A 130 1.34 -8.99 -21.35
CA LYS A 130 0.38 -7.93 -21.03
C LYS A 130 0.81 -6.63 -21.65
N GLN A 131 -0.09 -6.03 -22.42
CA GLN A 131 0.12 -4.70 -22.97
C GLN A 131 -0.05 -3.68 -21.84
N GLU A 132 0.97 -2.86 -21.64
CA GLU A 132 0.97 -1.84 -20.60
C GLU A 132 0.91 -0.47 -21.25
N TRP A 133 -0.12 0.32 -20.91
CA TRP A 133 -0.29 1.67 -21.44
C TRP A 133 0.94 2.53 -21.19
N VAL A 134 1.52 2.47 -19.98
CA VAL A 134 2.71 3.26 -19.61
C VAL A 134 3.95 2.90 -20.43
N LEU A 135 3.92 1.72 -21.09
CA LEU A 135 4.99 1.19 -21.92
C LEU A 135 4.65 1.27 -23.42
N ASP A 136 3.70 2.13 -23.82
CA ASP A 136 3.27 2.29 -25.22
C ASP A 136 2.75 0.98 -25.84
N GLY A 137 2.04 0.18 -25.03
CA GLY A 137 1.50 -1.13 -25.41
C GLY A 137 2.52 -2.27 -25.39
N ASP A 138 3.78 -2.02 -25.04
CA ASP A 138 4.78 -3.06 -24.82
C ASP A 138 4.53 -3.81 -23.49
N THR A 139 5.33 -4.85 -23.24
CA THR A 139 5.16 -5.76 -22.12
C THR A 139 6.40 -5.87 -21.24
N VAL A 140 6.19 -6.11 -19.95
CA VAL A 140 7.23 -6.57 -19.04
C VAL A 140 7.53 -8.04 -19.31
N ILE A 141 8.78 -8.45 -19.12
CA ILE A 141 9.17 -9.86 -19.15
C ILE A 141 8.75 -10.48 -17.82
N TYR A 142 7.72 -11.32 -17.86
CA TYR A 142 7.22 -12.08 -16.71
C TYR A 142 7.95 -13.42 -16.55
N SER A 143 7.89 -14.02 -15.36
CA SER A 143 8.49 -15.34 -15.12
C SER A 143 7.85 -16.43 -15.98
N ASP A 144 8.68 -17.39 -16.43
CA ASP A 144 8.16 -18.64 -16.98
C ASP A 144 7.29 -19.35 -15.92
N TYR A 145 6.17 -19.93 -16.34
CA TYR A 145 5.19 -20.50 -15.43
C TYR A 145 5.74 -21.65 -14.59
N GLU A 146 6.70 -22.43 -15.11
CA GLU A 146 7.37 -23.51 -14.37
C GLU A 146 8.30 -22.96 -13.28
N MET A 147 8.76 -21.71 -13.46
CA MET A 147 9.70 -21.05 -12.57
C MET A 147 9.06 -20.13 -11.53
N ILE A 148 7.74 -19.92 -11.55
CA ILE A 148 7.06 -19.00 -10.62
C ILE A 148 7.33 -19.36 -9.15
N ARG A 149 7.08 -20.62 -8.76
CA ARG A 149 7.24 -21.05 -7.36
C ARG A 149 8.70 -20.96 -6.90
N PRO A 150 9.70 -21.51 -7.63
CA PRO A 150 11.10 -21.34 -7.27
C PRO A 150 11.54 -19.87 -7.15
N THR A 151 11.07 -19.01 -8.06
CA THR A 151 11.45 -17.59 -8.05
C THR A 151 10.84 -16.86 -6.84
N LEU A 152 9.56 -17.12 -6.52
CA LEU A 152 8.94 -16.58 -5.30
C LEU A 152 9.68 -17.04 -4.04
N GLU A 153 10.02 -18.32 -3.94
CA GLU A 153 10.74 -18.85 -2.78
C GLU A 153 12.12 -18.20 -2.63
N TYR A 154 12.84 -18.01 -3.73
CA TYR A 154 14.12 -17.32 -3.75
C TYR A 154 13.99 -15.86 -3.28
N ASP A 155 13.09 -15.08 -3.89
CA ASP A 155 12.93 -13.66 -3.57
C ASP A 155 12.47 -13.43 -2.12
N PHE A 156 11.50 -14.23 -1.64
CA PHE A 156 11.06 -14.16 -0.24
C PHE A 156 12.17 -14.56 0.73
N ALA A 157 12.99 -15.56 0.40
CA ALA A 157 14.11 -15.95 1.25
C ALA A 157 15.17 -14.84 1.34
N GLN A 158 15.52 -14.21 0.21
CA GLN A 158 16.44 -13.07 0.18
C GLN A 158 15.91 -11.89 0.99
N GLU A 159 14.62 -11.59 0.88
CA GLU A 159 14.02 -10.48 1.59
C GLU A 159 13.89 -10.73 3.09
N LYS A 160 13.54 -11.96 3.48
CA LYS A 160 13.48 -12.36 4.89
C LYS A 160 14.84 -12.30 5.59
N ALA A 161 15.94 -12.46 4.84
CA ALA A 161 17.31 -12.37 5.35
C ALA A 161 17.81 -10.91 5.50
N THR A 162 17.03 -9.91 5.08
CA THR A 162 17.40 -8.49 5.15
C THR A 162 17.48 -8.00 6.60
N ASP A 163 18.61 -7.37 6.96
CA ASP A 163 18.79 -6.69 8.26
C ASP A 163 18.27 -5.24 8.21
N TYR A 164 16.96 -5.08 8.24
CA TYR A 164 16.29 -3.77 8.24
C TYR A 164 16.73 -2.82 9.38
N PRO A 165 16.95 -3.28 10.62
CA PRO A 165 17.47 -2.44 11.70
C PRO A 165 18.83 -1.77 11.41
N ALA A 166 19.66 -2.36 10.55
CA ALA A 166 20.94 -1.79 10.15
C ALA A 166 20.83 -0.76 9.01
N MET A 167 19.64 -0.58 8.43
CA MET A 167 19.39 0.32 7.31
C MET A 167 18.78 1.65 7.77
N ASN A 168 19.09 2.71 7.03
CA ASN A 168 18.29 3.93 7.10
C ASN A 168 16.98 3.77 6.29
N ALA A 169 16.06 4.72 6.44
CA ALA A 169 14.72 4.66 5.86
C ALA A 169 14.75 4.62 4.33
N GLU A 170 15.71 5.30 3.70
CA GLU A 170 15.87 5.31 2.25
C GLU A 170 16.35 3.97 1.71
N GLN A 171 17.36 3.38 2.33
CA GLN A 171 17.87 2.05 1.97
C GLN A 171 16.80 0.99 2.16
N ALA A 172 16.08 1.06 3.27
CA ALA A 172 14.97 0.17 3.55
C ALA A 172 13.84 0.33 2.52
N LEU A 173 13.49 1.56 2.16
CA LEU A 173 12.50 1.85 1.12
C LEU A 173 12.90 1.24 -0.23
N GLN A 174 14.13 1.49 -0.68
CA GLN A 174 14.64 0.95 -1.95
C GLN A 174 14.62 -0.58 -1.96
N ARG A 175 14.93 -1.20 -0.81
CA ARG A 175 14.86 -2.65 -0.65
C ARG A 175 13.43 -3.17 -0.79
N ILE A 176 12.47 -2.54 -0.11
CA ILE A 176 11.04 -2.88 -0.19
C ILE A 176 10.54 -2.69 -1.63
N CYS A 177 10.86 -1.57 -2.29
CA CYS A 177 10.50 -1.31 -3.68
C CYS A 177 10.99 -2.42 -4.60
N LYS A 178 12.27 -2.78 -4.52
CA LYS A 178 12.86 -3.85 -5.33
C LYS A 178 12.19 -5.19 -5.10
N PHE A 179 11.94 -5.54 -3.84
CA PHE A 179 11.29 -6.81 -3.51
C PHE A 179 9.87 -6.86 -4.07
N ILE A 180 9.07 -5.81 -3.86
CA ILE A 180 7.67 -5.78 -4.25
C ILE A 180 7.51 -5.69 -5.77
N SER A 181 8.35 -4.90 -6.45
CA SER A 181 8.36 -4.86 -7.91
C SER A 181 8.78 -6.21 -8.49
N GLY A 182 9.77 -6.89 -7.90
CA GLY A 182 10.19 -8.23 -8.32
C GLY A 182 9.07 -9.27 -8.17
N VAL A 183 8.41 -9.29 -7.01
CA VAL A 183 7.28 -10.22 -6.77
C VAL A 183 6.13 -9.94 -7.74
N TRP A 184 5.85 -8.67 -8.05
CA TRP A 184 4.87 -8.31 -9.08
C TRP A 184 5.30 -8.77 -10.48
N GLN A 185 6.59 -8.63 -10.84
CA GLN A 185 7.13 -9.09 -12.13
C GLN A 185 7.05 -10.61 -12.31
N ILE A 186 7.14 -11.40 -11.24
CA ILE A 186 6.91 -12.85 -11.32
C ILE A 186 5.50 -13.14 -11.84
N HIS A 187 4.53 -12.30 -11.44
CA HIS A 187 3.16 -12.28 -11.91
C HIS A 187 2.52 -13.67 -11.82
N ALA A 188 2.40 -14.17 -10.60
CA ALA A 188 2.10 -15.57 -10.30
C ALA A 188 0.71 -16.04 -10.73
N PHE A 189 -0.24 -15.14 -10.92
CA PHE A 189 -1.65 -15.46 -11.19
C PHE A 189 -2.08 -15.03 -12.59
N GLY A 190 -3.17 -15.58 -13.12
CA GLY A 190 -3.74 -15.13 -14.40
C GLY A 190 -4.23 -13.68 -14.32
N GLU A 191 -5.00 -13.37 -13.28
CA GLU A 191 -5.60 -12.05 -13.01
C GLU A 191 -5.38 -11.62 -11.55
N GLY A 192 -5.84 -10.45 -11.13
CA GLY A 192 -5.79 -10.04 -9.71
C GLY A 192 -4.41 -9.79 -9.08
N ASN A 193 -3.32 -9.75 -9.87
CA ASN A 193 -1.95 -9.67 -9.35
C ASN A 193 -1.69 -8.36 -8.59
N THR A 194 -1.97 -7.21 -9.21
CA THR A 194 -1.69 -5.90 -8.59
C THR A 194 -2.47 -5.69 -7.29
N ARG A 195 -3.75 -6.07 -7.24
CA ARG A 195 -4.58 -6.01 -6.01
C ARG A 195 -4.02 -6.92 -4.91
N THR A 196 -3.61 -8.14 -5.27
CA THR A 196 -2.94 -9.07 -4.34
C THR A 196 -1.64 -8.49 -3.79
N ILE A 197 -0.79 -7.92 -4.66
CA ILE A 197 0.49 -7.31 -4.29
C ILE A 197 0.29 -6.09 -3.38
N ALA A 198 -0.71 -5.25 -3.67
CA ALA A 198 -1.03 -4.11 -2.82
C ALA A 198 -1.43 -4.56 -1.40
N VAL A 199 -2.31 -5.57 -1.28
CA VAL A 199 -2.71 -6.12 0.03
C VAL A 199 -1.52 -6.73 0.75
N PHE A 200 -0.70 -7.52 0.07
CA PHE A 200 0.51 -8.10 0.64
C PHE A 200 1.47 -7.01 1.15
N LEU A 201 1.74 -5.99 0.32
CA LEU A 201 2.58 -4.84 0.67
C LEU A 201 2.08 -4.14 1.94
N MET A 202 0.79 -3.82 2.01
CA MET A 202 0.24 -3.12 3.19
C MET A 202 0.34 -3.97 4.46
N LYS A 203 0.08 -5.28 4.37
CA LYS A 203 0.25 -6.19 5.51
C LYS A 203 1.71 -6.35 5.90
N TYR A 204 2.62 -6.38 4.93
CA TYR A 204 4.06 -6.42 5.17
C TYR A 204 4.53 -5.13 5.85
N LEU A 205 4.12 -3.95 5.36
CA LEU A 205 4.47 -2.65 5.94
C LEU A 205 3.97 -2.48 7.37
N LYS A 206 2.79 -3.02 7.69
CA LYS A 206 2.27 -3.08 9.07
C LYS A 206 3.25 -3.79 10.02
N THR A 207 4.06 -4.74 9.55
CA THR A 207 5.06 -5.42 10.41
C THR A 207 6.21 -4.51 10.84
N PHE A 208 6.44 -3.42 10.12
CA PHE A 208 7.40 -2.37 10.48
C PHE A 208 6.78 -1.26 11.33
N GLY A 209 5.50 -1.40 11.73
CA GLY A 209 4.80 -0.38 12.52
C GLY A 209 4.27 0.79 11.71
N PHE A 210 4.29 0.72 10.37
CA PHE A 210 3.67 1.76 9.55
C PHE A 210 2.15 1.64 9.55
N LYS A 211 1.49 2.77 9.84
CA LYS A 211 0.13 3.02 9.36
C LYS A 211 0.23 3.43 7.89
N VAL A 212 -0.36 2.63 7.01
CA VAL A 212 -0.44 2.94 5.58
C VAL A 212 -1.35 4.15 5.43
N ASP A 213 -0.87 5.22 4.79
CA ASP A 213 -1.74 6.31 4.36
C ASP A 213 -2.65 5.80 3.24
N ASN A 214 -3.92 5.69 3.58
CA ASN A 214 -4.95 5.05 2.79
C ASN A 214 -5.45 5.95 1.65
N ASP A 215 -5.20 7.25 1.73
CA ASP A 215 -5.60 8.22 0.71
C ASP A 215 -4.82 8.05 -0.61
N ILE A 216 -3.58 7.55 -0.52
CA ILE A 216 -2.69 7.43 -1.69
C ILE A 216 -3.13 6.29 -2.59
N PHE A 217 -3.42 5.10 -2.04
CA PHE A 217 -3.96 4.00 -2.86
C PHE A 217 -5.29 4.39 -3.51
N LYS A 218 -6.13 5.13 -2.80
CA LYS A 218 -7.40 5.61 -3.36
C LYS A 218 -7.22 6.52 -4.57
N LYS A 219 -6.32 7.49 -4.48
CA LYS A 219 -6.15 8.51 -5.54
C LYS A 219 -5.22 8.05 -6.66
N HIS A 220 -4.34 7.09 -6.37
CA HIS A 220 -3.18 6.77 -7.21
C HIS A 220 -2.98 5.26 -7.42
N SER A 221 -4.01 4.42 -7.30
CA SER A 221 -3.91 2.98 -7.56
C SER A 221 -3.44 2.66 -8.98
N TRP A 222 -3.90 3.40 -10.00
CA TRP A 222 -3.40 3.26 -11.37
C TRP A 222 -1.93 3.68 -11.52
N TYR A 223 -1.50 4.70 -10.77
CA TYR A 223 -0.08 5.09 -10.70
C TYR A 223 0.76 3.98 -10.08
N PHE A 224 0.30 3.36 -8.99
CA PHE A 224 0.99 2.22 -8.38
C PHE A 224 1.19 1.07 -9.38
N ARG A 225 0.15 0.70 -10.13
CA ARG A 225 0.25 -0.32 -11.20
C ARG A 225 1.31 0.06 -12.24
N ASN A 226 1.25 1.29 -12.76
CA ASN A 226 2.18 1.75 -13.79
C ASN A 226 3.62 1.84 -13.25
N ALA A 227 3.80 2.22 -11.99
CA ALA A 227 5.10 2.31 -11.34
C ALA A 227 5.75 0.93 -11.22
N LEU A 228 4.97 -0.12 -10.89
CA LEU A 228 5.44 -1.50 -10.89
C LEU A 228 5.88 -1.96 -12.29
N ALA A 229 5.16 -1.56 -13.35
CA ALA A 229 5.56 -1.85 -14.72
C ALA A 229 6.86 -1.13 -15.09
N ARG A 230 7.00 0.16 -14.77
CA ARG A 230 8.23 0.94 -15.04
C ARG A 230 9.44 0.42 -14.27
N ALA A 231 9.25 -0.04 -13.03
CA ALA A 231 10.32 -0.61 -12.21
C ALA A 231 10.90 -1.92 -12.78
N ASN A 232 10.19 -2.58 -13.70
CA ASN A 232 10.57 -3.89 -14.25
C ASN A 232 10.74 -3.93 -15.77
N TYR A 233 10.61 -2.79 -16.47
CA TYR A 233 10.69 -2.75 -17.93
C TYR A 233 12.03 -2.22 -18.43
N ASN A 234 12.71 -3.03 -19.23
CA ASN A 234 13.91 -2.64 -19.98
C ASN A 234 13.69 -2.85 -21.48
N ASN A 235 14.08 -1.85 -22.27
CA ASN A 235 14.18 -1.95 -23.72
C ASN A 235 15.38 -1.13 -24.20
N TYR A 236 16.57 -1.74 -24.11
CA TYR A 236 17.82 -1.07 -24.44
C TYR A 236 17.91 -0.64 -25.91
N ALA A 237 17.25 -1.35 -26.82
CA ALA A 237 17.17 -0.96 -28.24
C ALA A 237 16.44 0.39 -28.42
N LYS A 238 15.47 0.69 -27.55
CA LYS A 238 14.76 1.99 -27.49
C LYS A 238 15.38 2.96 -26.47
N GLY A 239 16.51 2.61 -25.85
CA GLY A 239 17.16 3.41 -24.80
C GLY A 239 16.36 3.50 -23.49
N VAL A 240 15.42 2.58 -23.25
CA VAL A 240 14.60 2.56 -22.04
C VAL A 240 15.20 1.59 -21.03
N SER A 241 15.39 2.06 -19.80
CA SER A 241 15.77 1.21 -18.66
C SER A 241 14.65 1.21 -17.61
N ALA A 242 14.70 0.20 -16.75
CA ALA A 242 13.86 0.09 -15.57
C ALA A 242 14.05 1.34 -14.68
N ASP A 243 12.93 1.86 -14.18
CA ASP A 243 12.90 3.06 -13.36
C ASP A 243 12.02 2.82 -12.14
N ALA A 244 12.66 2.52 -11.01
CA ALA A 244 12.00 2.34 -9.73
C ALA A 244 11.63 3.66 -9.06
N GLY A 245 12.11 4.81 -9.57
CA GLY A 245 11.91 6.12 -8.94
C GLY A 245 10.44 6.49 -8.78
N PHE A 246 9.57 6.07 -9.71
CA PHE A 246 8.13 6.26 -9.59
C PHE A 246 7.53 5.47 -8.42
N LEU A 247 7.96 4.22 -8.23
CA LEU A 247 7.50 3.41 -7.11
C LEU A 247 8.03 3.96 -5.78
N ASP A 248 9.29 4.41 -5.76
CA ASP A 248 9.90 5.10 -4.62
C ASP A 248 9.09 6.34 -4.23
N MET A 249 8.72 7.21 -5.19
CA MET A 249 7.89 8.40 -4.93
C MET A 249 6.53 8.03 -4.34
N PHE A 250 5.88 7.00 -4.87
CA PHE A 250 4.60 6.51 -4.34
C PHE A 250 4.74 6.06 -2.88
N LEU A 251 5.75 5.24 -2.57
CA LEU A 251 5.96 4.75 -1.20
C LEU A 251 6.46 5.84 -0.25
N ARG A 252 7.24 6.82 -0.72
CA ARG A 252 7.63 8.00 0.06
C ARG A 252 6.44 8.82 0.51
N ASN A 253 5.51 9.10 -0.41
CA ASN A 253 4.28 9.78 -0.05
C ASN A 253 3.51 8.97 0.99
N MET A 254 3.42 7.64 0.79
CA MET A 254 2.63 6.76 1.64
C MET A 254 3.21 6.53 3.04
N LEU A 255 4.53 6.42 3.15
CA LEU A 255 5.21 6.08 4.41
C LEU A 255 5.71 7.31 5.15
N PHE A 256 6.09 8.37 4.44
CA PHE A 256 6.76 9.53 5.02
C PHE A 256 5.90 10.80 4.96
N GLY A 257 4.72 10.74 4.32
CA GLY A 257 3.84 11.90 4.17
C GLY A 257 4.45 12.97 3.26
N GLU A 258 5.36 12.57 2.37
CA GLU A 258 5.89 13.45 1.33
C GLU A 258 4.78 13.81 0.32
N ASN A 259 4.96 14.93 -0.39
CA ASN A 259 4.01 15.43 -1.38
C ASN A 259 4.59 15.37 -2.80
N ASN A 260 5.26 14.27 -3.14
CA ASN A 260 5.81 14.08 -4.49
C ASN A 260 4.67 14.04 -5.52
N PRO A 261 4.82 14.67 -6.69
CA PRO A 261 3.79 14.63 -7.74
C PRO A 261 3.67 13.22 -8.33
N LEU A 262 2.46 12.67 -8.33
CA LEU A 262 2.17 11.33 -8.87
C LEU A 262 1.40 11.43 -10.18
N SER A 263 2.13 11.58 -11.30
CA SER A 263 1.58 11.72 -12.66
C SER A 263 1.78 10.46 -13.52
N ASN A 264 0.69 9.83 -13.95
CA ASN A 264 0.73 8.72 -14.91
C ASN A 264 1.29 9.15 -16.28
N ARG A 265 1.03 10.39 -16.68
CA ARG A 265 1.49 10.91 -17.98
C ARG A 265 3.00 11.09 -18.01
N GLU A 266 3.59 11.57 -16.92
CA GLU A 266 5.04 11.76 -16.79
C GLU A 266 5.79 10.42 -16.73
N MET A 267 5.12 9.39 -16.20
CA MET A 267 5.65 8.04 -16.10
C MET A 267 5.74 7.31 -17.44
N HIS A 268 4.96 7.73 -18.44
CA HIS A 268 4.92 7.09 -19.75
C HIS A 268 6.29 7.15 -20.46
N ILE A 269 6.76 6.04 -21.03
CA ILE A 269 8.13 5.94 -21.60
C ILE A 269 8.42 6.97 -22.70
N ASN A 270 7.38 7.41 -23.43
CA ASN A 270 7.48 8.43 -24.49
C ASN A 270 7.37 9.89 -23.99
N PHE A 271 7.12 10.13 -22.70
CA PHE A 271 6.93 11.49 -22.17
C PHE A 271 8.18 12.37 -22.42
N SER A 272 9.36 11.84 -22.07
CA SER A 272 10.66 12.52 -22.23
C SER A 272 11.09 12.71 -23.70
N GLN A 273 10.55 11.94 -24.65
CA GLN A 273 10.83 12.14 -26.08
C GLN A 273 10.08 13.35 -26.64
N SER A 274 8.94 13.72 -26.05
CA SER A 274 8.16 14.91 -26.43
C SER A 274 8.60 16.20 -25.73
N ALA A 275 9.30 16.09 -24.60
CA ALA A 275 9.72 17.20 -23.73
C ALA A 275 11.23 17.47 -23.77
N LYS A 276 11.90 17.35 -24.94
CA LYS A 276 13.27 17.89 -25.10
C LYS A 276 13.26 19.42 -25.16
N LYS A 277 13.03 20.05 -24.02
CA LYS A 277 13.61 21.33 -23.62
C LYS A 277 13.58 21.40 -22.09
N GLU A 278 14.78 21.60 -21.55
CA GLU A 278 15.13 21.82 -20.15
C GLU A 278 15.25 20.56 -19.28
N GLU A 279 16.51 20.22 -18.99
CA GLU A 279 16.89 19.43 -17.83
C GLU A 279 16.26 20.08 -16.59
N SER A 280 15.14 19.53 -16.14
CA SER A 280 14.59 19.81 -14.82
C SER A 280 15.59 19.27 -13.81
N LYS A 281 16.33 20.18 -13.17
CA LYS A 281 17.00 19.91 -11.90
C LYS A 281 15.93 19.38 -10.97
N SER A 282 16.03 18.11 -10.59
CA SER A 282 15.25 17.56 -9.49
C SER A 282 15.41 18.50 -8.30
N GLN A 283 14.33 19.19 -7.96
CA GLN A 283 14.28 19.91 -6.71
C GLN A 283 14.30 18.85 -5.63
N ASN A 284 15.47 18.64 -5.04
CA ASN A 284 15.64 18.01 -3.75
C ASN A 284 14.89 18.84 -2.70
N GLY A 285 13.56 18.70 -2.68
CA GLY A 285 12.69 19.00 -1.56
C GLY A 285 12.81 17.87 -0.54
N THR A 286 14.05 17.57 -0.15
CA THR A 286 14.34 16.57 0.86
C THR A 286 13.77 17.04 2.17
N TRP A 287 13.06 16.15 2.86
CA TRP A 287 12.87 16.25 4.29
C TRP A 287 14.26 16.11 4.94
N ASP A 288 14.94 17.23 5.10
CA ASP A 288 16.35 17.27 5.53
C ASP A 288 16.44 16.90 7.02
N GLY A 289 16.56 15.58 7.28
CA GLY A 289 16.72 14.95 8.60
C GLY A 289 16.09 13.55 8.76
N THR A 290 15.02 13.22 8.03
CA THR A 290 14.33 11.90 8.16
C THR A 290 14.96 10.78 7.35
N LEU A 291 15.70 11.09 6.28
CA LEU A 291 16.45 10.08 5.52
C LEU A 291 17.49 9.33 6.37
N ASN A 292 17.95 9.93 7.47
CA ASN A 292 18.86 9.31 8.43
C ASN A 292 18.16 8.51 9.53
N CYS A 293 16.82 8.45 9.55
CA CYS A 293 16.08 7.62 10.51
C CYS A 293 16.02 6.17 10.07
N THR A 294 15.88 5.24 11.02
CA THR A 294 15.48 3.86 10.71
C THR A 294 13.97 3.76 10.47
N LEU A 295 13.46 2.64 9.93
CA LEU A 295 12.00 2.45 9.77
C LEU A 295 11.25 2.50 11.12
N ASP A 296 11.82 1.91 12.18
CA ASP A 296 11.23 1.94 13.53
C ASP A 296 11.14 3.38 14.08
N GLU A 297 12.17 4.20 13.83
CA GLU A 297 12.17 5.61 14.19
C GLU A 297 11.12 6.40 13.39
N MET A 298 10.97 6.13 12.10
CA MET A 298 9.95 6.76 11.26
C MET A 298 8.54 6.40 11.70
N ALA A 299 8.28 5.12 12.00
CA ALA A 299 6.99 4.66 12.53
C ALA A 299 6.62 5.38 13.84
N LEU A 300 7.60 5.54 14.75
CA LEU A 300 7.43 6.30 15.99
C LEU A 300 7.08 7.76 15.71
N LEU A 301 7.82 8.43 14.82
CA LEU A 301 7.58 9.84 14.50
C LEU A 301 6.19 10.03 13.88
N ASN A 302 5.78 9.19 12.94
CA ASN A 302 4.45 9.28 12.33
C ASN A 302 3.34 9.08 13.35
N PHE A 303 3.47 8.12 14.27
CA PHE A 303 2.50 7.91 15.34
C PHE A 303 2.36 9.14 16.25
N LEU A 304 3.48 9.80 16.59
CA LEU A 304 3.49 10.99 17.45
C LEU A 304 2.95 12.25 16.76
N LYS A 305 3.03 12.36 15.42
CA LYS A 305 2.36 13.44 14.68
C LYS A 305 0.84 13.38 14.89
N GLU A 306 0.26 12.18 14.80
CA GLU A 306 -1.18 11.97 14.99
C GLU A 306 -1.58 11.97 16.48
N ASN A 307 -0.68 11.55 17.37
CA ASN A 307 -0.94 11.34 18.80
C ASN A 307 0.07 12.08 19.68
N PRO A 308 0.07 13.44 19.72
CA PRO A 308 1.07 14.22 20.45
C PRO A 308 1.14 13.90 21.95
N LYS A 309 0.08 13.38 22.56
CA LYS A 309 0.04 13.08 24.01
C LYS A 309 0.33 11.62 24.34
N ALA A 310 0.73 10.80 23.36
CA ALA A 310 0.99 9.39 23.57
C ALA A 310 2.11 9.15 24.59
N THR A 311 1.91 8.16 25.45
CA THR A 311 2.92 7.67 26.38
C THR A 311 3.92 6.76 25.67
N GLN A 312 5.06 6.47 26.31
CA GLN A 312 6.02 5.51 25.75
C GLN A 312 5.44 4.09 25.62
N SER A 313 4.48 3.72 26.48
CA SER A 313 3.73 2.46 26.36
C SER A 313 2.85 2.46 25.12
N ASP A 314 2.15 3.55 24.84
CA ASP A 314 1.29 3.68 23.66
C ASP A 314 2.12 3.57 22.36
N ILE A 315 3.27 4.24 22.32
CA ILE A 315 4.21 4.15 21.19
C ILE A 315 4.67 2.70 20.99
N ALA A 316 5.12 2.05 22.06
CA ALA A 316 5.64 0.69 22.03
C ALA A 316 4.60 -0.31 21.49
N ALA A 317 3.36 -0.20 21.98
CA ALA A 317 2.24 -0.98 21.51
C ALA A 317 1.94 -0.72 20.02
N HIS A 318 2.01 0.54 19.58
CA HIS A 318 1.73 0.91 18.20
C HIS A 318 2.76 0.36 17.20
N ILE A 319 4.04 0.51 17.47
CA ILE A 319 5.12 0.07 16.55
C ILE A 319 5.50 -1.40 16.73
N GLY A 320 4.85 -2.14 17.63
CA GLY A 320 5.13 -3.55 17.90
C GLY A 320 6.52 -3.80 18.50
N LYS A 321 7.02 -2.88 19.34
CA LYS A 321 8.35 -2.97 19.98
C LYS A 321 8.24 -2.90 21.50
N SER A 322 9.33 -3.22 22.20
CA SER A 322 9.38 -3.07 23.65
C SER A 322 9.45 -1.59 24.07
N GLU A 323 8.90 -1.25 25.24
CA GLU A 323 9.07 0.09 25.83
C GLU A 323 10.55 0.48 25.98
N ARG A 324 11.43 -0.50 26.22
CA ARG A 324 12.89 -0.28 26.32
C ARG A 324 13.46 0.21 24.99
N THR A 325 13.00 -0.36 23.86
CA THR A 325 13.40 0.06 22.51
C THR A 325 12.95 1.50 22.27
N VAL A 326 11.71 1.83 22.61
CA VAL A 326 11.18 3.21 22.50
C VAL A 326 12.00 4.18 23.35
N LYS A 327 12.26 3.86 24.63
CA LYS A 327 13.09 4.66 25.54
C LYS A 327 14.51 4.92 25.02
N ARG A 328 15.05 4.04 24.18
CA ARG A 328 16.34 4.21 23.52
C ARG A 328 16.27 5.11 22.27
N MET A 329 15.20 5.01 21.49
CA MET A 329 15.01 5.81 20.28
C MET A 329 14.69 7.27 20.58
N THR A 330 13.84 7.54 21.59
CA THR A 330 13.35 8.90 21.86
C THR A 330 14.47 9.92 22.14
N PRO A 331 15.49 9.62 22.99
CA PRO A 331 16.60 10.55 23.24
C PRO A 331 17.42 10.86 21.98
N SER A 332 17.73 9.84 21.16
CA SER A 332 18.43 9.99 19.88
C SER A 332 17.67 10.93 18.93
N LEU A 333 16.35 10.77 18.83
CA LEU A 333 15.49 11.62 18.00
C LEU A 333 15.43 13.07 18.51
N ILE A 334 15.50 13.28 19.84
CA ILE A 334 15.57 14.61 20.43
C ILE A 334 16.93 15.26 20.15
N GLU A 335 18.03 14.54 20.34
CA GLU A 335 19.39 15.01 20.08
C GLU A 335 19.57 15.40 18.60
N ARG A 336 18.97 14.62 17.69
CA ARG A 336 18.95 14.90 16.24
C ARG A 336 17.98 16.02 15.85
N GLY A 337 17.26 16.62 16.81
CA GLY A 337 16.33 17.72 16.59
C GLY A 337 15.06 17.33 15.83
N LEU A 338 14.73 16.03 15.75
CA LEU A 338 13.56 15.51 15.03
C LEU A 338 12.32 15.40 15.94
N LEU A 339 12.53 15.40 17.25
CA LEU A 339 11.48 15.26 18.24
C LEU A 339 11.73 16.21 19.42
N GLU A 340 10.69 16.87 19.90
CA GLU A 340 10.73 17.72 21.09
C GLU A 340 9.64 17.30 22.07
N ARG A 341 9.88 17.43 23.37
CA ARG A 341 8.86 17.28 24.40
C ARG A 341 8.54 18.64 25.02
N ILE A 342 7.30 19.09 24.84
CA ILE A 342 6.80 20.36 25.36
C ILE A 342 6.08 20.13 26.70
N ASN A 343 6.34 21.00 27.67
CA ASN A 343 5.80 21.02 29.05
C ASN A 343 6.21 19.82 29.92
N GLY A 344 7.39 19.90 30.57
CA GLY A 344 7.96 18.84 31.40
C GLY A 344 8.04 19.12 32.91
N LYS A 345 6.93 18.92 33.63
CA LYS A 345 6.74 18.24 34.95
C LYS A 345 5.43 18.74 35.60
N GLY A 346 4.46 17.84 35.80
CA GLY A 346 3.18 18.12 36.46
C GLY A 346 1.99 17.91 35.53
N ASP A 347 2.04 18.47 34.33
CA ASP A 347 1.05 18.23 33.28
C ASP A 347 1.51 17.12 32.32
N LYS A 348 0.55 16.41 31.72
CA LYS A 348 0.78 15.38 30.69
C LYS A 348 1.43 16.04 29.45
N GLY A 349 2.75 16.19 29.48
CA GLY A 349 3.52 16.83 28.41
C GLY A 349 3.31 16.16 27.05
N SER A 350 3.41 16.95 25.98
CA SER A 350 3.15 16.51 24.60
C SER A 350 4.43 16.47 23.78
N TRP A 351 4.46 15.57 22.80
CA TRP A 351 5.49 15.45 21.78
C TRP A 351 5.20 16.38 20.60
N VAL A 352 6.24 16.99 20.07
CA VAL A 352 6.20 17.71 18.79
C VAL A 352 7.26 17.13 17.88
N VAL A 353 6.81 16.58 16.76
CA VAL A 353 7.71 16.12 15.69
C VAL A 353 8.13 17.33 14.89
N LYS A 354 9.44 17.58 14.80
CA LYS A 354 9.99 18.74 14.10
C LYS A 354 10.18 18.41 12.63
N THR A 355 9.51 19.16 11.77
CA THR A 355 9.87 19.31 10.36
C THR A 355 10.79 20.52 10.26
N LYS A 356 11.95 20.38 9.62
CA LYS A 356 12.66 21.58 9.15
C LYS A 356 11.89 22.07 7.93
N ASP A 357 10.86 22.86 8.15
CA ASP A 357 10.33 23.70 7.09
C ASP A 357 11.43 24.71 6.77
N LYS A 358 11.89 24.71 5.52
CA LYS A 358 12.80 25.74 5.03
C LYS A 358 12.06 27.06 5.07
N ASP A 359 12.51 27.96 5.93
CA ASP A 359 12.26 29.40 5.81
C ASP A 359 12.66 29.92 4.42
#